data_AF-A0AAU6WLY8-F1
#
_entry.id   AF-A0AAU6WLY8-F1
#
_cell.length_a   1.000
_cell.length_b   1.000
_cell.length_c   1.000
_cell.angle_alpha   90.00
_cell.angle_beta   90.00
_cell.angle_gamma   90.00
#
_symmetry.space_group_name_H-M   'P 1'
#
loop_
_entity.id
_entity.type
_entity.pdbx_description
1 polymer ?
#
loop_
_entity_poly.entity_id
_entity_poly.type
_entity_poly.pdbx_seq_one_letter_code
_entity_poly.pdbx_strand_id
1 'polypeptide(L)'
;MDNLRKSIRLLFADYCSDFILSEKDLNDYINEQNFLERGFRTFSNYSLDEILNVYQKLDSDWFHDVHQEKNKNYFHVLNHFTAKVLVEQDLEPFVVYEHLLKWRELSYYIGEDILTTSFFACLDNRSRRKRDFFAWRATAFSDNKRLHQLLKKGLAENHFHLKGSGPVFDLSWINIMNHPTSFEKAFDDLKKEISLLTKTSNASQSSKKELKILVYKAVYIRYELFRLINKIKEGEKVYY
;
A
#
# COMPACT_ATOMS: atom_id res chain seq x y z
N MET A 1 17.91 4.39 5.14
CA MET A 1 16.69 3.75 4.61
C MET A 1 15.88 4.68 3.72
N ASP A 2 16.21 5.98 3.59
CA ASP A 2 15.33 6.92 2.89
C ASP A 2 15.17 6.62 1.40
N ASN A 3 16.24 6.25 0.69
CA ASN A 3 16.14 5.85 -0.72
C ASN A 3 15.20 4.67 -0.92
N LEU A 4 15.26 3.67 -0.03
CA LEU A 4 14.37 2.52 -0.06
C LEU A 4 12.90 2.94 0.15
N ARG A 5 12.63 3.79 1.14
CA ARG A 5 11.27 4.27 1.43
C ARG A 5 10.70 5.12 0.29
N LYS A 6 11.50 6.04 -0.25
CA LYS A 6 11.13 6.86 -1.42
C LYS A 6 10.88 5.99 -2.65
N SER A 7 11.69 4.95 -2.86
CA SER A 7 11.50 4.00 -3.95
C SER A 7 10.20 3.22 -3.80
N ILE A 8 9.89 2.71 -2.60
CA ILE A 8 8.62 2.03 -2.32
C ILE A 8 7.45 2.99 -2.56
N ARG A 9 7.51 4.21 -2.04
CA ARG A 9 6.46 5.22 -2.27
C ARG A 9 6.27 5.48 -3.77
N LEU A 10 7.36 5.66 -4.50
CA LEU A 10 7.31 5.90 -5.94
C LEU A 10 6.59 4.75 -6.65
N LEU A 11 7.02 3.51 -6.42
CA LEU A 11 6.50 2.32 -7.09
C LEU A 11 5.05 1.98 -6.71
N PHE A 12 4.65 2.17 -5.45
CA PHE A 12 3.38 1.67 -4.92
C PHE A 12 2.33 2.76 -4.63
N ALA A 13 2.70 4.05 -4.63
CA ALA A 13 1.76 5.15 -4.45
C ALA A 13 1.76 6.15 -5.62
N ASP A 14 2.93 6.52 -6.15
CA ASP A 14 3.03 7.60 -7.13
C ASP A 14 2.85 7.10 -8.59
N TYR A 15 3.03 5.80 -8.87
CA TYR A 15 2.79 5.24 -10.19
C TYR A 15 1.30 5.25 -10.56
N CYS A 16 1.01 5.61 -11.81
CA CYS A 16 -0.36 5.73 -12.30
C CYS A 16 -0.96 4.33 -12.52
N SER A 17 -2.04 4.00 -11.81
CA SER A 17 -2.73 2.70 -11.95
C SER A 17 -3.17 2.37 -13.38
N ASP A 18 -3.50 3.38 -14.19
CA ASP A 18 -3.85 3.19 -15.61
C ASP A 18 -2.72 2.66 -16.44
N PHE A 19 -1.51 3.19 -16.21
CA PHE A 19 -0.32 2.75 -16.90
C PHE A 19 -0.05 1.27 -16.58
N ILE A 20 -0.23 0.87 -15.31
CA ILE A 20 -0.11 -0.54 -14.89
C ILE A 20 -1.12 -1.43 -15.61
N LEU A 21 -2.37 -0.97 -15.74
CA LEU A 21 -3.44 -1.76 -16.35
C LEU A 21 -3.37 -1.81 -17.88
N SER A 22 -2.73 -0.82 -18.51
CA SER A 22 -2.55 -0.79 -19.97
C SER A 22 -1.36 -1.62 -20.44
N GLU A 23 -0.28 -1.64 -19.66
CA GLU A 23 0.91 -2.43 -19.96
C GLU A 23 0.64 -3.90 -19.68
N LYS A 24 0.76 -4.75 -20.71
CA LYS A 24 0.53 -6.20 -20.60
C LYS A 24 1.79 -6.95 -20.17
N ASP A 25 2.96 -6.36 -20.32
CA ASP A 25 4.24 -6.97 -19.96
C ASP A 25 4.79 -6.37 -18.66
N LEU A 26 5.15 -7.25 -17.72
CA LEU A 26 5.71 -6.89 -16.43
C LEU A 26 7.09 -6.22 -16.56
N ASN A 27 7.84 -6.53 -17.63
CA ASN A 27 9.20 -6.01 -17.83
C ASN A 27 9.23 -4.57 -18.31
N ASP A 28 8.15 -4.09 -18.96
CA ASP A 28 8.05 -2.71 -19.44
C ASP A 28 7.56 -1.74 -18.36
N TYR A 29 7.01 -2.28 -17.26
CA TYR A 29 6.36 -1.50 -16.21
C TYR A 29 7.34 -0.68 -15.36
N ILE A 30 8.41 -1.31 -14.86
CA ILE A 30 9.45 -0.65 -14.06
C ILE A 30 10.77 -0.74 -14.83
N ASN A 31 10.94 0.18 -15.77
CA ASN A 31 12.19 0.37 -16.48
C ASN A 31 12.89 1.67 -16.02
N GLU A 32 14.17 1.79 -16.37
CA GLU A 32 15.02 2.91 -15.96
C GLU A 32 14.41 4.26 -16.35
N GLN A 33 13.94 4.39 -17.59
CA GLN A 33 13.38 5.65 -18.11
C GLN A 33 12.14 6.07 -17.31
N ASN A 34 11.18 5.16 -17.14
CA ASN A 34 9.95 5.40 -16.38
C ASN A 34 10.25 5.74 -14.91
N PHE A 35 11.26 5.09 -14.32
CA PHE A 35 11.70 5.38 -12.96
C PHE A 35 12.30 6.77 -12.83
N LEU A 36 13.19 7.17 -13.76
CA LEU A 36 13.80 8.50 -13.78
C LEU A 36 12.74 9.60 -13.96
N GLU A 37 11.89 9.47 -14.97
CA GLU A 37 10.86 10.47 -15.31
C GLU A 37 9.90 10.71 -14.12
N ARG A 38 9.46 9.64 -13.46
CA ARG A 38 8.56 9.75 -12.31
C ARG A 38 9.29 10.08 -11.01
N GLY A 39 10.56 9.71 -10.92
CA GLY A 39 11.41 9.91 -9.75
C GLY A 39 11.70 11.36 -9.44
N PHE A 40 11.71 12.26 -10.43
CA PHE A 40 12.01 13.69 -10.22
C PHE A 40 11.18 14.35 -9.11
N ARG A 41 9.89 13.99 -9.00
CA ARG A 41 9.03 14.58 -7.96
C ARG A 41 9.30 13.99 -6.58
N THR A 42 9.52 12.68 -6.50
CA THR A 42 9.70 11.95 -5.23
C THR A 42 11.13 12.13 -4.68
N PHE A 43 12.09 12.32 -5.57
CA PHE A 43 13.49 12.61 -5.29
C PHE A 43 13.83 14.07 -5.65
N SER A 44 13.00 15.02 -5.23
CA SER A 44 13.12 16.44 -5.59
C SER A 44 14.46 17.11 -5.29
N ASN A 45 15.27 16.53 -4.42
CA ASN A 45 16.55 17.07 -3.98
C ASN A 45 17.74 16.32 -4.60
N TYR A 46 17.48 15.42 -5.55
CA TYR A 46 18.49 14.53 -6.13
C TYR A 46 18.81 14.99 -7.55
N SER A 47 20.06 14.84 -7.98
CA SER A 47 20.43 14.93 -9.40
C SER A 47 19.91 13.73 -10.19
N LEU A 48 19.88 13.84 -11.53
CA LEU A 48 19.50 12.71 -12.38
C LEU A 48 20.40 11.49 -12.15
N ASP A 49 21.71 11.70 -11.97
CA ASP A 49 22.66 10.63 -11.67
C ASP A 49 22.40 9.98 -10.30
N GLU A 50 21.99 10.75 -9.30
CA GLU A 50 21.61 10.19 -7.99
C GLU A 50 20.34 9.34 -8.08
N ILE A 51 19.35 9.75 -8.87
CA ILE A 51 18.15 8.95 -9.12
C ILE A 51 18.50 7.68 -9.90
N LEU A 52 19.39 7.79 -10.89
CA LEU A 52 19.90 6.64 -11.65
C LEU A 52 20.62 5.64 -10.74
N ASN A 53 21.47 6.12 -9.82
CA ASN A 53 22.13 5.27 -8.83
C ASN A 53 21.12 4.55 -7.92
N VAL A 54 20.01 5.21 -7.56
CA VAL A 54 18.92 4.56 -6.81
C VAL A 54 18.25 3.47 -7.64
N TYR A 55 18.01 3.70 -8.93
CA TYR A 55 17.47 2.68 -9.84
C TYR A 55 18.42 1.49 -9.98
N GLN A 56 19.71 1.72 -10.19
CA GLN A 56 20.71 0.65 -10.25
C GLN A 56 20.75 -0.16 -8.96
N LYS A 57 20.57 0.50 -7.80
CA LYS A 57 20.48 -0.19 -6.51
C LYS A 57 19.20 -1.01 -6.36
N LEU A 58 18.07 -0.53 -6.89
CA LEU A 58 16.84 -1.32 -6.98
C LEU A 58 17.06 -2.57 -7.81
N ASP A 59 17.60 -2.40 -9.02
CA ASP A 59 17.74 -3.47 -9.99
C ASP A 59 18.72 -4.56 -9.56
N SER A 60 19.86 -4.16 -8.98
CA SER A 60 20.95 -5.06 -8.57
C SER A 60 20.79 -5.69 -7.19
N ASP A 61 20.00 -5.09 -6.28
CA ASP A 61 19.88 -5.55 -4.88
C ASP A 61 18.42 -5.64 -4.43
N TRP A 62 17.69 -4.52 -4.39
CA TRP A 62 16.37 -4.53 -3.72
C TRP A 62 15.27 -5.30 -4.45
N PHE A 63 15.43 -5.58 -5.73
CA PHE A 63 14.57 -6.49 -6.48
C PHE A 63 14.94 -7.96 -6.30
N HIS A 64 16.01 -8.27 -5.58
CA HIS A 64 16.36 -9.65 -5.23
C HIS A 64 15.87 -9.96 -3.82
N ASP A 65 15.52 -11.23 -3.59
CA ASP A 65 15.12 -11.69 -2.27
C ASP A 65 16.25 -11.47 -1.25
N VAL A 66 15.89 -10.92 -0.08
CA VAL A 66 16.80 -10.61 1.04
C VAL A 66 17.63 -11.84 1.48
N HIS A 67 17.15 -13.05 1.19
CA HIS A 67 17.73 -14.31 1.61
C HIS A 67 18.11 -15.25 0.45
N GLN A 68 17.70 -14.97 -0.79
CA GLN A 68 17.98 -15.80 -1.97
C GLN A 68 18.19 -14.95 -3.23
N GLU A 69 19.45 -14.76 -3.63
CA GLU A 69 19.82 -13.86 -4.75
C GLU A 69 19.23 -14.25 -6.13
N LYS A 70 18.72 -15.47 -6.31
CA LYS A 70 18.37 -16.00 -7.64
C LYS A 70 16.99 -15.62 -8.18
N ASN A 71 16.13 -14.99 -7.38
CA ASN A 71 14.80 -14.59 -7.82
C ASN A 71 14.68 -13.06 -7.84
N LYS A 72 14.49 -12.49 -9.02
CA LYS A 72 14.29 -11.05 -9.23
C LYS A 72 12.80 -10.75 -9.33
N ASN A 73 12.29 -9.95 -8.40
CA ASN A 73 10.91 -9.47 -8.37
C ASN A 73 10.84 -8.12 -7.64
N TYR A 74 10.16 -7.14 -8.23
CA TYR A 74 10.06 -5.80 -7.65
C TYR A 74 9.36 -5.76 -6.30
N PHE A 75 8.48 -6.72 -5.97
CA PHE A 75 7.84 -6.81 -4.64
C PHE A 75 8.85 -7.10 -3.52
N HIS A 76 10.03 -7.65 -3.83
CA HIS A 76 11.08 -7.87 -2.82
C HIS A 76 11.56 -6.58 -2.17
N VAL A 77 11.40 -5.42 -2.82
CA VAL A 77 11.72 -4.11 -2.23
C VAL A 77 10.95 -3.86 -0.93
N LEU A 78 9.72 -4.37 -0.82
CA LEU A 78 8.91 -4.31 0.41
C LEU A 78 9.59 -5.11 1.53
N ASN A 79 10.08 -6.30 1.22
CA ASN A 79 10.74 -7.19 2.18
C ASN A 79 12.05 -6.59 2.72
N HIS A 80 12.81 -5.87 1.88
CA HIS A 80 14.03 -5.15 2.31
C HIS A 80 13.75 -4.09 3.38
N PHE A 81 12.54 -3.50 3.35
CA PHE A 81 12.09 -2.54 4.36
C PHE A 81 11.49 -3.26 5.57
N THR A 82 10.52 -4.15 5.35
CA THR A 82 9.77 -4.78 6.43
C THR A 82 10.61 -5.71 7.28
N ALA A 83 11.60 -6.39 6.72
CA ALA A 83 12.53 -7.24 7.49
C ALA A 83 13.36 -6.46 8.54
N LYS A 84 13.48 -5.13 8.39
CA LYS A 84 14.16 -4.25 9.36
C LYS A 84 13.18 -3.63 10.34
N VAL A 85 11.94 -3.39 9.91
CA VAL A 85 10.97 -2.53 10.59
C VAL A 85 9.90 -3.32 11.35
N LEU A 86 9.65 -4.57 10.98
CA LEU A 86 8.63 -5.41 11.60
C LEU A 86 9.24 -6.65 12.26
N VAL A 87 8.60 -7.07 13.35
CA VAL A 87 8.82 -8.35 14.04
C VAL A 87 7.48 -9.02 14.32
N GLU A 88 7.43 -10.36 14.28
CA GLU A 88 6.25 -11.11 14.69
C GLU A 88 6.33 -11.40 16.20
N GLN A 89 5.29 -11.06 16.96
CA GLN A 89 5.11 -11.51 18.34
C GLN A 89 3.68 -12.00 18.51
N ASP A 90 3.50 -13.21 19.05
CA ASP A 90 2.18 -13.83 19.26
C ASP A 90 1.30 -13.82 17.99
N LEU A 91 1.92 -14.07 16.83
CA LEU A 91 1.30 -14.06 15.50
C LEU A 91 0.82 -12.68 14.99
N GLU A 92 1.15 -11.60 15.70
CA GLU A 92 0.85 -10.23 15.31
C GLU A 92 2.10 -9.47 14.85
N PRO A 93 1.96 -8.53 13.90
CA PRO A 93 3.06 -7.67 13.48
C PRO A 93 3.27 -6.53 14.49
N PHE A 94 4.51 -6.38 14.95
CA PHE A 94 4.96 -5.23 15.75
C PHE A 94 6.03 -4.44 15.00
N VAL A 95 5.94 -3.12 15.09
CA VAL A 95 6.94 -2.19 14.55
C VAL A 95 8.10 -2.08 15.53
N VAL A 96 9.32 -2.29 15.06
CA VAL A 96 10.51 -2.02 15.88
C VAL A 96 10.52 -0.53 16.24
N TYR A 97 10.53 -0.22 17.53
CA TYR A 97 10.26 1.13 18.05
C TYR A 97 11.19 2.21 17.46
N GLU A 98 12.46 1.90 17.25
CA GLU A 98 13.44 2.79 16.60
C GLU A 98 13.09 3.15 15.14
N HIS A 99 12.15 2.45 14.54
CA HIS A 99 11.69 2.66 13.16
C HIS A 99 10.24 3.14 13.08
N LEU A 100 9.60 3.45 14.21
CA LEU A 100 8.18 3.84 14.26
C LEU A 100 7.84 5.04 13.35
N LEU A 101 8.69 6.07 13.32
CA LEU A 101 8.47 7.22 12.42
C LEU A 101 8.64 6.84 10.95
N LYS A 102 9.59 5.95 10.65
CA LYS A 102 9.83 5.48 9.28
C LYS A 102 8.67 4.62 8.78
N TRP A 103 8.14 3.77 9.65
CA TRP A 103 6.91 3.01 9.45
C TRP A 103 5.74 3.95 9.16
N ARG A 104 5.50 4.93 10.05
CA ARG A 104 4.38 5.86 9.91
C ARG A 104 4.44 6.67 8.61
N GLU A 105 5.62 7.18 8.25
CA GLU A 105 5.78 7.93 7.01
C GLU A 105 5.44 7.09 5.78
N LEU A 106 5.93 5.85 5.70
CA LEU A 106 5.70 5.02 4.52
C LEU A 106 4.27 4.45 4.47
N SER A 107 3.78 3.91 5.60
CA SER A 107 2.40 3.39 5.71
C SER A 107 1.34 4.44 5.48
N TYR A 108 1.63 5.72 5.74
CA TYR A 108 0.74 6.82 5.39
C TYR A 108 0.47 6.91 3.88
N TYR A 109 1.46 6.57 3.04
CA TYR A 109 1.31 6.64 1.58
C TYR A 109 0.72 5.36 0.97
N ILE A 110 1.13 4.18 1.43
CA ILE A 110 0.81 2.90 0.79
C ILE A 110 -0.10 1.99 1.63
N GLY A 111 -0.46 2.41 2.84
CA GLY A 111 -1.19 1.59 3.81
C GLY A 111 -0.28 0.64 4.60
N GLU A 112 -0.76 0.21 5.78
CA GLU A 112 -0.07 -0.80 6.60
C GLU A 112 -0.21 -2.20 6.01
N ASP A 113 -1.31 -2.49 5.31
CA ASP A 113 -1.64 -3.83 4.82
C ASP A 113 -0.67 -4.34 3.74
N ILE A 114 -0.23 -3.47 2.82
CA ILE A 114 0.77 -3.86 1.80
C ILE A 114 2.08 -4.30 2.48
N LEU A 115 2.49 -3.56 3.50
CA LEU A 115 3.73 -3.83 4.23
C LEU A 115 3.61 -5.09 5.10
N THR A 116 2.58 -5.19 5.93
CA THR A 116 2.35 -6.35 6.81
C THR A 116 2.12 -7.64 6.01
N THR A 117 1.39 -7.57 4.90
CA THR A 117 1.19 -8.73 4.00
C THR A 117 2.51 -9.19 3.40
N SER A 118 3.34 -8.27 2.90
CA SER A 118 4.66 -8.61 2.35
C SER A 118 5.57 -9.27 3.40
N PHE A 119 5.56 -8.74 4.62
CA PHE A 119 6.31 -9.27 5.75
C PHE A 119 5.90 -10.70 6.08
N PHE A 120 4.60 -10.95 6.26
CA PHE A 120 4.11 -12.29 6.55
C PHE A 120 4.30 -13.26 5.39
N ALA A 121 4.09 -12.84 4.15
CA ALA A 121 4.35 -13.67 2.99
C ALA A 121 5.83 -14.14 2.93
N CYS A 122 6.77 -13.22 3.21
CA CYS A 122 8.19 -13.55 3.30
C CYS A 122 8.49 -14.52 4.47
N LEU A 123 7.96 -14.21 5.66
CA LEU A 123 8.16 -15.00 6.87
C LEU A 123 7.60 -16.43 6.74
N ASP A 124 6.38 -16.55 6.24
CA ASP A 124 5.67 -17.81 6.09
C ASP A 124 6.30 -18.69 5.02
N ASN A 125 6.70 -18.11 3.87
CA ASN A 125 7.42 -18.83 2.82
C ASN A 125 8.73 -19.42 3.35
N ARG A 126 9.49 -18.66 4.15
CA ARG A 126 10.76 -19.10 4.72
C ARG A 126 10.60 -20.15 5.82
N SER A 127 9.62 -19.96 6.70
CA SER A 127 9.33 -20.91 7.79
C SER A 127 8.52 -22.13 7.32
N ARG A 128 8.12 -22.17 6.05
CA ARG A 128 7.18 -23.16 5.48
C ARG A 128 5.89 -23.25 6.29
N ARG A 129 5.48 -22.12 6.88
CA ARG A 129 4.25 -22.01 7.65
C ARG A 129 3.10 -21.78 6.70
N LYS A 130 2.02 -22.54 6.90
CA LYS A 130 0.73 -22.24 6.27
C LYS A 130 -0.02 -21.26 7.16
N ARG A 131 -0.21 -20.03 6.69
CA ARG A 131 -1.12 -19.06 7.32
C ARG A 131 -2.51 -19.21 6.73
N ASP A 132 -3.50 -19.34 7.61
CA ASP A 132 -4.92 -19.50 7.30
C ASP A 132 -5.77 -18.33 7.82
N PHE A 133 -5.16 -17.44 8.62
CA PHE A 133 -5.78 -16.23 9.13
C PHE A 133 -5.01 -14.98 8.67
N PHE A 134 -5.70 -14.11 7.92
CA PHE A 134 -5.16 -12.90 7.31
C PHE A 134 -5.81 -11.64 7.88
N ALA A 135 -5.86 -11.56 9.21
CA ALA A 135 -6.27 -10.34 9.90
C ALA A 135 -5.26 -10.00 10.98
N TRP A 136 -4.94 -8.72 11.09
CA TRP A 136 -4.13 -8.12 12.14
C TRP A 136 -4.85 -6.87 12.63
N ARG A 137 -4.26 -6.25 13.64
CA ARG A 137 -4.78 -5.03 14.23
C ARG A 137 -4.74 -3.89 13.21
N ALA A 138 -5.78 -3.07 13.18
CA ALA A 138 -5.89 -1.93 12.25
C ALA A 138 -4.74 -0.90 12.35
N THR A 139 -3.97 -0.94 13.44
CA THR A 139 -2.74 -0.18 13.59
C THR A 139 -1.70 -1.04 14.28
N ALA A 140 -0.56 -1.24 13.62
CA ALA A 140 0.55 -2.00 14.15
C ALA A 140 1.13 -1.31 15.40
N PHE A 141 1.35 -2.08 16.46
CA PHE A 141 1.92 -1.56 17.71
C PHE A 141 3.44 -1.57 17.65
N SER A 142 4.10 -0.73 18.44
CA SER A 142 5.56 -0.81 18.58
C SER A 142 5.97 -2.01 19.44
N ASP A 143 7.14 -2.58 19.25
CA ASP A 143 7.67 -3.62 20.15
C ASP A 143 8.08 -3.10 21.55
N ASN A 144 7.91 -1.81 21.84
CA ASN A 144 8.26 -1.18 23.11
C ASN A 144 7.31 -1.58 24.25
N LYS A 145 7.67 -2.67 24.94
CA LYS A 145 6.91 -3.21 26.08
C LYS A 145 6.73 -2.22 27.23
N ARG A 146 7.72 -1.36 27.49
CA ARG A 146 7.63 -0.34 28.56
C ARG A 146 6.57 0.70 28.23
N LEU A 147 6.57 1.21 27.01
CA LEU A 147 5.56 2.17 26.55
C LEU A 147 4.17 1.54 26.63
N HIS A 148 4.01 0.29 26.18
CA HIS A 148 2.73 -0.41 26.30
C HIS A 148 2.25 -0.55 27.74
N GLN A 149 3.14 -0.91 28.67
CA GLN A 149 2.78 -1.02 30.09
C GLN A 149 2.35 0.33 30.68
N LEU A 150 2.98 1.43 30.27
CA LEU A 150 2.57 2.77 30.67
C LEU A 150 1.18 3.11 30.11
N LEU A 151 0.95 2.87 28.82
CA LEU A 151 -0.31 3.16 28.14
C LEU A 151 -1.47 2.27 28.58
N LYS A 152 -1.19 1.04 29.06
CA LYS A 152 -2.21 0.13 29.63
C LYS A 152 -2.95 0.70 30.84
N LYS A 153 -2.38 1.71 31.51
CA LYS A 153 -3.05 2.41 32.63
C LYS A 153 -4.20 3.31 32.16
N GLY A 154 -4.40 3.43 30.84
CA GLY A 154 -5.31 4.38 30.23
C GLY A 154 -4.64 5.73 29.99
N LEU A 155 -5.10 6.41 28.96
CA LEU A 155 -4.82 7.82 28.71
C LEU A 155 -6.11 8.60 29.01
N ALA A 156 -6.01 9.65 29.82
CA ALA A 156 -7.11 10.57 30.00
C ALA A 156 -7.19 11.47 28.75
N GLU A 157 -8.07 11.11 27.81
CA GLU A 157 -8.38 11.93 26.65
C GLU A 157 -9.71 12.65 26.90
N ASN A 158 -9.64 13.97 27.06
CA ASN A 158 -10.83 14.79 27.34
C ASN A 158 -11.58 15.18 26.06
N HIS A 159 -11.03 14.86 24.88
CA HIS A 159 -11.57 15.26 23.60
C HIS A 159 -11.53 14.12 22.56
N PHE A 160 -12.37 13.10 22.78
CA PHE A 160 -12.51 11.97 21.86
C PHE A 160 -13.79 12.08 21.02
N HIS A 161 -13.65 12.38 19.73
CA HIS A 161 -14.78 12.35 18.79
C HIS A 161 -14.99 10.94 18.24
N LEU A 162 -15.98 10.20 18.76
CA LEU A 162 -16.26 8.83 18.33
C LEU A 162 -16.35 8.66 16.80
N LYS A 163 -17.01 9.60 16.11
CA LYS A 163 -17.12 9.58 14.64
C LYS A 163 -15.83 9.96 13.90
N GLY A 164 -14.93 10.71 14.54
CA GLY A 164 -13.62 11.07 13.97
C GLY A 164 -12.51 10.06 14.33
N SER A 165 -12.73 9.26 15.36
CA SER A 165 -11.77 8.29 15.89
C SER A 165 -12.10 6.84 15.55
N GLY A 166 -13.24 6.59 14.88
CA GLY A 166 -13.59 5.29 14.32
C GLY A 166 -13.00 5.09 12.92
N PRO A 167 -12.90 3.83 12.44
CA PRO A 167 -12.40 3.49 11.11
C PRO A 167 -13.45 3.79 10.01
N VAL A 168 -13.89 5.04 9.92
CA VAL A 168 -15.00 5.45 9.04
C VAL A 168 -14.67 5.19 7.57
N PHE A 169 -13.41 5.41 7.17
CA PHE A 169 -12.96 5.11 5.82
C PHE A 169 -13.09 3.61 5.54
N ASP A 170 -12.56 2.75 6.40
CA ASP A 170 -12.57 1.29 6.19
C ASP A 170 -14.00 0.73 6.13
N LEU A 171 -14.87 1.17 7.04
CA LEU A 171 -16.28 0.78 7.04
C LEU A 171 -17.00 1.24 5.77
N SER A 172 -16.75 2.47 5.34
CA SER A 172 -17.33 3.01 4.11
C SER A 172 -16.81 2.26 2.88
N TRP A 173 -15.50 1.97 2.85
CA TRP A 173 -14.84 1.24 1.78
C TRP A 173 -15.39 -0.19 1.65
N ILE A 174 -15.51 -0.92 2.77
CA ILE A 174 -16.12 -2.27 2.80
C ILE A 174 -17.53 -2.23 2.22
N ASN A 175 -18.34 -1.25 2.63
CA ASN A 175 -19.72 -1.13 2.15
C ASN A 175 -19.77 -0.84 0.63
N ILE A 176 -18.96 0.09 0.14
CA ILE A 176 -18.84 0.42 -1.28
C ILE A 176 -18.38 -0.80 -2.09
N MET A 177 -17.37 -1.52 -1.61
CA MET A 177 -16.82 -2.69 -2.31
C MET A 177 -17.80 -3.87 -2.37
N ASN A 178 -18.77 -3.95 -1.46
CA ASN A 178 -19.83 -4.97 -1.50
C ASN A 178 -21.09 -4.52 -2.27
N HIS A 179 -21.30 -3.21 -2.43
CA HIS A 179 -22.45 -2.67 -3.15
C HIS A 179 -22.03 -1.57 -4.15
N PRO A 180 -21.17 -1.90 -5.14
CA PRO A 180 -20.47 -0.89 -5.93
C PRO A 180 -21.40 -0.01 -6.78
N THR A 181 -22.58 -0.52 -7.15
CA THR A 181 -23.58 0.21 -7.94
C THR A 181 -24.59 0.98 -7.09
N SER A 182 -24.59 0.81 -5.77
CA SER A 182 -25.56 1.44 -4.85
C SER A 182 -25.23 2.89 -4.49
N PHE A 183 -24.03 3.37 -4.86
CA PHE A 183 -23.52 4.69 -4.48
C PHE A 183 -23.49 5.70 -5.63
N GLU A 184 -24.13 5.41 -6.76
CA GLU A 184 -24.09 6.25 -7.97
C GLU A 184 -24.46 7.71 -7.69
N LYS A 185 -25.62 7.93 -7.04
CA LYS A 185 -26.06 9.28 -6.66
C LYS A 185 -25.08 9.97 -5.70
N ALA A 186 -24.52 9.23 -4.75
CA ALA A 186 -23.56 9.77 -3.78
C ALA A 186 -22.25 10.18 -4.46
N PHE A 187 -21.78 9.42 -5.46
CA PHE A 187 -20.62 9.81 -6.27
C PHE A 187 -20.88 11.06 -7.09
N ASP A 188 -22.07 11.19 -7.67
CA ASP A 188 -22.46 12.39 -8.43
C ASP A 188 -22.54 13.64 -7.52
N ASP A 189 -23.10 13.48 -6.33
CA ASP A 189 -23.21 14.58 -5.35
C ASP A 189 -21.82 14.97 -4.82
N LEU A 190 -20.96 13.99 -4.49
CA LEU A 190 -19.58 14.26 -4.11
C LEU A 190 -18.79 14.94 -5.22
N LYS A 191 -18.98 14.54 -6.48
CA LYS A 191 -18.34 15.17 -7.64
C LYS A 191 -18.72 16.65 -7.73
N LYS A 192 -19.99 16.99 -7.50
CA LYS A 192 -20.45 18.39 -7.44
C LYS A 192 -19.78 19.13 -6.28
N GLU A 193 -19.79 18.56 -5.08
CA GLU A 193 -19.17 19.19 -3.89
C GLU A 193 -17.67 19.44 -4.07
N ILE A 194 -16.92 18.45 -4.55
CA ILE A 194 -15.47 18.59 -4.83
C ILE A 194 -15.24 19.67 -5.87
N SER A 195 -16.06 19.73 -6.93
CA SER A 195 -15.91 20.75 -7.97
C SER A 195 -16.08 22.19 -7.42
N LEU A 196 -16.93 22.36 -6.41
CA LEU A 196 -17.14 23.63 -5.70
C LEU A 196 -15.97 24.00 -4.77
N LEU A 197 -15.27 22.99 -4.25
CA LEU A 197 -14.10 23.18 -3.36
C LEU A 197 -12.80 23.44 -4.13
N THR A 198 -12.67 22.99 -5.39
CA THR A 198 -11.46 23.15 -6.20
C THR A 198 -11.35 24.54 -6.85
N LYS A 199 -10.87 25.54 -6.09
CA LYS A 199 -10.16 26.70 -6.66
C LYS A 199 -8.63 26.61 -6.61
N THR A 200 -8.04 25.57 -6.01
CA THR A 200 -6.57 25.42 -5.99
C THR A 200 -6.17 23.94 -5.91
N SER A 201 -5.79 23.35 -7.04
CA SER A 201 -4.92 22.17 -6.99
C SER A 201 -4.01 22.16 -8.21
N ASN A 202 -2.75 22.54 -8.01
CA ASN A 202 -1.68 22.52 -9.00
C ASN A 202 -1.11 21.10 -9.18
N ALA A 203 -1.96 20.13 -9.50
CA ALA A 203 -1.52 18.80 -9.92
C ALA A 203 -1.58 18.76 -11.45
N SER A 204 -0.51 19.20 -12.10
CA SER A 204 -0.29 19.02 -13.52
C SER A 204 -0.14 17.53 -13.83
N GLN A 205 -0.94 17.03 -14.77
CA GLN A 205 -0.75 15.79 -15.53
C GLN A 205 -1.02 14.42 -14.86
N SER A 206 -2.00 14.31 -13.98
CA SER A 206 -2.77 13.06 -13.91
C SER A 206 -4.22 13.40 -14.22
N SER A 207 -4.84 12.78 -15.22
CA SER A 207 -6.30 12.93 -15.38
C SER A 207 -6.92 12.61 -14.03
N LYS A 208 -7.53 13.59 -13.35
CA LYS A 208 -8.26 13.33 -12.11
C LYS A 208 -9.44 12.45 -12.50
N LYS A 209 -9.25 11.14 -12.43
CA LYS A 209 -10.31 10.18 -12.71
C LYS A 209 -11.37 10.34 -11.65
N GLU A 210 -12.61 10.23 -12.09
CA GLU A 210 -13.74 10.28 -11.18
C GLU A 210 -13.63 9.15 -10.16
N LEU A 211 -13.91 9.44 -8.89
CA LEU A 211 -13.83 8.46 -7.80
C LEU A 211 -14.60 7.17 -8.14
N LYS A 212 -15.77 7.32 -8.77
CA LYS A 212 -16.58 6.24 -9.32
C LYS A 212 -15.78 5.27 -10.21
N ILE A 213 -14.97 5.79 -11.13
CA ILE A 213 -14.15 4.98 -12.04
C ILE A 213 -13.08 4.22 -11.25
N LEU A 214 -12.46 4.86 -10.26
CA LEU A 214 -11.46 4.22 -9.41
C LEU A 214 -12.07 3.10 -8.56
N VAL A 215 -13.26 3.31 -8.02
CA VAL A 215 -14.02 2.29 -7.28
C VAL A 215 -14.33 1.10 -8.20
N TYR A 216 -14.84 1.33 -9.40
CA TYR A 216 -15.14 0.23 -10.33
C TYR A 216 -13.90 -0.57 -10.74
N LYS A 217 -12.76 0.09 -10.93
CA LYS A 217 -11.49 -0.63 -11.14
C LYS A 217 -11.12 -1.48 -9.93
N ALA A 218 -11.21 -0.94 -8.72
CA ALA A 218 -10.89 -1.68 -7.51
C ALA A 218 -11.79 -2.92 -7.35
N VAL A 219 -13.09 -2.77 -7.63
CA VAL A 219 -14.07 -3.87 -7.61
C VAL A 219 -13.72 -4.93 -8.64
N TYR A 220 -13.38 -4.52 -9.87
CA TYR A 220 -12.96 -5.44 -10.92
C TYR A 220 -11.70 -6.20 -10.52
N ILE A 221 -10.67 -5.52 -10.01
CA ILE A 221 -9.44 -6.17 -9.52
C ILE A 221 -9.75 -7.17 -8.40
N ARG A 222 -10.62 -6.79 -7.43
CA ARG A 222 -11.05 -7.70 -6.37
C ARG A 222 -11.73 -8.95 -6.92
N TYR A 223 -12.61 -8.77 -7.91
CA TYR A 223 -13.31 -9.88 -8.57
C TYR A 223 -12.33 -10.80 -9.30
N GLU A 224 -11.40 -10.26 -10.08
CA GLU A 224 -10.38 -11.03 -10.82
C GLU A 224 -9.49 -11.84 -9.86
N LEU A 225 -9.04 -11.24 -8.76
CA LEU A 225 -8.27 -11.93 -7.73
C LEU A 225 -9.08 -13.05 -7.06
N PHE A 226 -10.33 -12.77 -6.69
CA PHE A 226 -11.22 -13.77 -6.11
C PHE A 226 -11.45 -14.95 -7.06
N ARG A 227 -11.66 -14.65 -8.36
CA ARG A 227 -11.85 -15.66 -9.41
C ARG A 227 -10.62 -16.56 -9.53
N LEU A 228 -9.42 -15.97 -9.54
CA LEU A 228 -8.14 -16.70 -9.63
C LEU A 228 -7.91 -17.59 -8.40
N ILE A 229 -8.14 -17.06 -7.19
CA ILE A 229 -7.95 -17.82 -5.94
C ILE A 229 -8.90 -19.01 -5.85
N ASN A 230 -10.16 -18.82 -6.24
CA ASN A 230 -11.18 -19.87 -6.19
C ASN A 230 -11.23 -20.74 -7.45
N LYS A 231 -10.36 -20.49 -8.45
CA LYS A 231 -10.28 -21.23 -9.72
C LYS A 231 -11.61 -21.29 -10.47
N ILE A 232 -12.40 -20.22 -10.39
CA ILE A 232 -13.70 -20.11 -11.07
C ILE A 232 -13.44 -19.83 -12.56
N LYS A 233 -14.10 -20.57 -13.46
CA LYS A 233 -13.90 -20.41 -14.91
C LYS A 233 -14.61 -19.15 -15.42
N GLU A 234 -14.07 -18.54 -16.49
CA GLU A 234 -14.74 -17.45 -17.20
C GLU A 234 -16.14 -17.88 -17.63
N GLY A 235 -17.17 -17.15 -17.18
CA GLY A 235 -18.58 -17.40 -17.52
C GLY A 235 -19.39 -18.20 -16.49
N GLU A 236 -18.77 -18.75 -15.44
CA GLU A 236 -19.52 -19.31 -14.31
C GLU A 236 -20.08 -18.19 -13.42
N LYS A 237 -21.39 -18.20 -13.18
CA LYS A 237 -22.03 -17.23 -12.28
C LYS A 237 -21.53 -17.44 -10.87
N VAL A 238 -20.80 -16.45 -10.35
CA VAL A 238 -20.46 -16.35 -8.93
C VAL A 238 -21.66 -15.71 -8.22
N TYR A 239 -22.35 -16.49 -7.41
CA TYR A 239 -23.40 -15.98 -6.53
C TYR A 239 -22.73 -15.42 -5.28
N TYR A 240 -23.05 -14.16 -4.97
CA TYR A 240 -22.73 -13.52 -3.69
C TYR A 240 -23.71 -13.94 -2.61
#